data_AF-A0A1B3E979-F1
#
_entry.id   AF-A0A1B3E979-F1
#
_cell.length_a   1.000
_cell.length_b   1.000
_cell.length_c   1.000
_cell.angle_alpha   90.00
_cell.angle_beta   90.00
_cell.angle_gamma   90.00
#
_symmetry.space_group_name_H-M   'P 1'
#
loop_
_entity.id
_entity.type
_entity.pdbx_description
1 polymer ?
#
loop_
_entity_poly.entity_id
_entity_poly.type
_entity_poly.pdbx_seq_one_letter_code
_entity_poly.pdbx_strand_id
1 'polypeptide(L)' 'MCGRYVTPSDRAIEDYWHIGAHNSGRWIQSFNVAPTAQVPMLRLDQQGELELVAARRGLIPT' A
#
# COMPACT_ATOMS: atom_id res chain seq x y z
N MET A 1 -15.25 -6.92 -11.52
CA MET A 1 -14.60 -5.69 -11.02
C MET A 1 -14.47 -5.81 -9.50
N CYS A 2 -13.26 -5.81 -8.93
CA CYS A 2 -13.08 -5.98 -7.48
C CYS A 2 -13.18 -4.61 -6.77
N GLY A 3 -14.31 -4.33 -6.10
CA GLY A 3 -14.60 -3.02 -5.51
C GLY A 3 -14.07 -2.82 -4.09
N ARG A 4 -13.87 -3.91 -3.34
CA ARG A 4 -13.53 -3.92 -1.91
C ARG A 4 -12.53 -5.04 -1.59
N TYR A 5 -11.71 -4.85 -0.58
CA TYR A 5 -10.77 -5.87 -0.09
C TYR A 5 -10.37 -5.61 1.38
N VAL A 6 -9.62 -6.55 1.96
CA VAL A 6 -9.06 -6.48 3.32
C VAL A 6 -7.58 -6.07 3.23
N THR A 7 -7.17 -5.04 3.96
CA THR A 7 -5.75 -4.65 4.01
C THR A 7 -4.93 -5.69 4.78
N PRO A 8 -3.79 -6.17 4.24
CA PRO A 8 -2.82 -6.93 5.05
C PRO A 8 -2.20 -6.04 6.14
N SER A 9 -1.53 -6.65 7.11
CA SER A 9 -0.68 -5.90 8.05
C SER A 9 0.63 -5.47 7.42
N ASP A 10 1.17 -4.37 7.91
CA ASP A 10 2.46 -3.81 7.48
C ASP A 10 3.53 -4.90 7.54
N ARG A 11 3.64 -5.59 8.68
CA ARG A 11 4.57 -6.70 8.86
C ARG A 11 4.36 -7.85 7.86
N ALA A 12 3.12 -8.18 7.49
CA ALA A 12 2.88 -9.21 6.48
C ALA A 12 3.35 -8.78 5.09
N ILE A 13 3.24 -7.49 4.75
CA ILE A 13 3.78 -6.94 3.50
C ILE A 13 5.31 -6.97 3.54
N GLU A 14 5.90 -6.44 4.62
CA GLU A 14 7.35 -6.36 4.82
C GLU A 14 8.02 -7.74 4.78
N ASP A 15 7.43 -8.72 5.45
CA ASP A 15 7.95 -10.10 5.49
C ASP A 15 7.84 -10.76 4.11
N TYR A 16 6.75 -10.54 3.37
CA TYR A 16 6.53 -11.16 2.05
C TYR A 16 7.43 -10.55 0.97
N TRP A 17 7.69 -9.25 1.02
CA TRP A 17 8.47 -8.51 0.01
C TRP A 17 9.91 -8.21 0.43
N HIS A 18 10.32 -8.57 1.65
CA HIS A 18 11.66 -8.39 2.19
C HIS A 18 12.18 -6.93 2.17
N ILE A 19 11.27 -5.97 2.33
CA ILE A 19 11.56 -4.52 2.24
C ILE A 19 11.96 -3.87 3.57
N GLY A 20 12.13 -4.66 4.63
CA GLY A 20 12.53 -4.20 5.96
C GLY A 20 11.46 -3.36 6.68
N ALA A 21 11.70 -3.06 7.96
CA ALA A 21 10.81 -2.22 8.75
C ALA A 21 11.07 -0.74 8.44
N HIS A 22 10.20 -0.13 7.63
CA HIS A 22 10.32 1.28 7.24
C HIS A 22 9.04 2.06 7.56
N ASN A 23 9.18 3.34 7.96
CA ASN A 23 8.03 4.22 8.18
C ASN A 23 7.46 4.67 6.83
N SER A 24 6.67 3.79 6.21
CA SER A 24 6.14 3.86 4.85
C SER A 24 4.88 4.74 4.73
N GLY A 25 4.59 5.54 5.75
CA GLY A 25 3.38 6.34 5.88
C GLY A 25 2.31 5.65 6.73
N ARG A 26 1.20 6.35 6.99
CA ARG A 26 0.08 5.81 7.78
C ARG A 26 -1.10 5.49 6.87
N TRP A 27 -1.51 4.22 6.84
CA TRP A 27 -2.81 3.78 6.33
C TRP A 27 -3.58 3.06 7.44
N ILE A 28 -4.88 2.87 7.23
CA ILE A 28 -5.73 2.17 8.18
C ILE A 28 -5.89 0.73 7.71
N GLN A 29 -5.55 -0.22 8.57
CA GLN A 29 -5.94 -1.61 8.37
C GLN A 29 -7.47 -1.69 8.40
N SER A 30 -8.07 -2.22 7.33
CA SER A 30 -9.51 -2.28 7.21
C SER A 30 -9.93 -3.59 6.58
N PHE A 31 -10.98 -4.20 7.13
CA PHE A 31 -11.64 -5.36 6.53
C PHE A 31 -12.55 -4.99 5.35
N ASN A 32 -12.70 -3.70 5.05
CA ASN A 32 -13.60 -3.21 4.02
C ASN A 32 -13.08 -1.94 3.34
N VAL A 33 -11.91 -2.05 2.70
CA VAL A 33 -11.30 -0.94 1.96
C VAL A 33 -12.20 -0.54 0.79
N ALA A 34 -12.65 0.71 0.78
CA ALA A 34 -13.46 1.29 -0.29
C ALA A 34 -12.57 1.95 -1.36
N PRO A 35 -13.11 2.26 -2.56
CA PRO A 35 -12.49 3.23 -3.46
C PRO A 35 -12.19 4.54 -2.71
N THR A 36 -11.18 5.27 -3.17
CA THR A 36 -10.65 6.54 -2.62
C THR A 36 -9.95 6.46 -1.26
N ALA A 37 -9.95 5.30 -0.58
CA ALA A 37 -9.20 5.11 0.66
C ALA A 37 -7.68 5.19 0.46
N GLN A 38 -6.95 5.57 1.51
CA GLN A 38 -5.49 5.44 1.59
C GLN A 38 -5.12 3.98 1.84
N VAL A 39 -4.23 3.45 1.01
CA VAL A 39 -3.85 2.03 1.00
C VAL A 39 -2.33 1.87 0.87
N PRO A 40 -1.75 0.78 1.38
CA PRO A 40 -0.35 0.46 1.11
C PRO A 40 -0.18 0.09 -0.37
N MET A 41 0.84 0.65 -1.00
CA MET A 41 1.26 0.33 -2.37
C MET A 41 2.76 0.14 -2.41
N LEU A 42 3.21 -0.88 -3.14
CA LEU A 42 4.61 -1.06 -3.47
C LEU A 42 4.89 -0.39 -4.81
N ARG A 43 5.97 0.37 -4.88
CA ARG A 43 6.47 0.95 -6.13
C ARG A 43 8.00 0.92 -6.15
N LEU A 44 8.56 1.11 -7.33
CA LEU A 44 10.00 1.35 -7.45
C LEU A 44 10.27 2.82 -7.18
N ASP A 45 11.30 3.10 -6.39
CA ASP A 45 11.84 4.43 -6.20
C ASP A 45 12.67 4.87 -7.44
N GLN A 46 13.34 6.02 -7.35
CA GLN A 46 14.16 6.54 -8.46
C GLN A 46 15.43 5.71 -8.70
N GLN A 47 15.88 4.95 -7.70
CA GLN A 47 17.05 4.10 -7.71
C GLN A 47 16.71 2.69 -8.20
N GLY A 48 15.42 2.36 -8.33
CA GLY A 48 14.94 1.05 -8.74
C GLY A 48 14.71 0.08 -7.58
N GLU A 49 14.77 0.56 -6.34
CA GLU A 49 14.52 -0.24 -5.15
C GLU A 49 13.03 -0.22 -4.78
N LEU A 50 12.57 -1.30 -4.17
CA LEU A 50 11.16 -1.45 -3.79
C LEU A 50 10.87 -0.64 -2.52
N GLU A 51 9.95 0.32 -2.61
CA GLU A 51 9.46 1.07 -1.45
C GLU A 51 7.96 0.85 -1.22
N LEU A 52 7.60 0.78 0.07
CA LEU A 52 6.21 0.78 0.52
C LEU A 52 5.77 2.21 0.78
N VAL A 53 4.63 2.60 0.21
CA VAL A 53 4.06 3.95 0.34
C VAL A 53 2.56 3.91 0.60
N ALA A 54 2.05 4.92 1.29
CA ALA A 54 0.61 5.17 1.39
C ALA A 54 0.09 5.95 0.16
N ALA A 55 -0.89 5.41 -0.56
CA ALA A 55 -1.44 6.04 -1.77
C ALA A 55 -2.97 5.93 -1.87
N ARG A 56 -3.60 6.80 -2.66
CA ARG A 56 -5.05 6.80 -2.90
C ARG A 56 -5.43 5.65 -3.84
N ARG A 57 -6.41 4.84 -3.42
CA ARG A 57 -7.04 3.85 -4.31
C ARG A 57 -7.98 4.53 -5.31
N GLY A 58 -7.44 4.89 -6.46
CA GLY A 58 -8.21 5.46 -7.57
C GLY A 58 -7.35 6.47 -8.32
N LEU A 59 -6.86 6.05 -9.48
CA LEU A 59 -6.04 6.87 -10.37
C LEU A 59 -6.81 8.15 -10.74
N ILE A 60 -6.16 9.29 -10.56
CA ILE A 60 -6.63 10.59 -11.05
C ILE A 60 -5.83 10.89 -12.33
N PRO A 61 -6.45 10.91 -13.51
CA PRO A 61 -5.78 11.34 -14.73
C PRO A 61 -5.36 12.80 -14.64
N THR A 62 -4.24 13.14 -15.27
CA THR A 62 -3.72 14.50 -15.44
C THR A 62 -4.16 15.10 -16.76
#